data_AF-A0A1I8A2L9-F1
#
_entry.id   AF-A0A1I8A2L9-F1
#
_cell.length_a   1.000
_cell.length_b   1.000
_cell.length_c   1.000
_cell.angle_alpha   90.00
_cell.angle_beta   90.00
_cell.angle_gamma   90.00
#
_symmetry.space_group_name_H-M   'P 1'
#
loop_
_entity.id
_entity.type
_entity.pdbx_description
1 polymer ?
#
loop_
_entity_poly.entity_id
_entity_poly.type
_entity_poly.pdbx_seq_one_letter_code
_entity_poly.pdbx_strand_id
1 'polypeptide(L)'
;MLGQKALPVDDAISYWKILITTNYALYPKFMQFLTEATNRPRGITRDMWLILPDFLKTVKTLDDYDENGCWPSVIDQFVEYARAL
;
A
#
# COMPACT_ATOMS: atom_id res chain seq x y z
N MET A 1 -11.97 11.70 21.92
CA MET A 1 -12.12 11.51 20.47
C MET A 1 -11.48 10.19 20.07
N LEU A 2 -12.18 9.06 20.25
CA LEU A 2 -11.74 7.74 19.82
C LEU A 2 -12.73 7.33 18.73
N GLY A 3 -12.36 7.43 17.45
CA GLY A 3 -13.34 7.16 16.39
C GLY A 3 -12.92 7.29 14.92
N GLN A 4 -11.67 7.56 14.57
CA GLN A 4 -11.25 7.43 13.17
C GLN A 4 -10.80 5.98 12.92
N LYS A 5 -11.60 5.24 12.13
CA LYS A 5 -11.32 3.84 11.74
C LYS A 5 -10.18 3.72 10.72
N ALA A 6 -9.74 4.83 10.14
CA ALA A 6 -8.67 4.89 9.15
C ALA A 6 -7.82 6.16 9.34
N LEU A 7 -6.51 6.02 9.21
CA LEU A 7 -5.52 7.11 9.19
C LEU A 7 -5.60 7.83 7.84
N PRO A 8 -5.60 9.18 7.77
CA PRO A 8 -5.55 9.88 6.48
C PRO A 8 -4.36 9.41 5.63
N VAL A 9 -4.59 9.25 4.31
CA VAL A 9 -3.56 8.66 3.43
C VAL A 9 -2.27 9.47 3.41
N ASP A 10 -2.35 10.81 3.45
CA ASP A 10 -1.18 11.69 3.40
C ASP A 10 -0.34 11.60 4.70
N ASP A 11 -0.99 11.38 5.85
CA ASP A 11 -0.32 11.09 7.11
C ASP A 11 0.36 9.70 7.06
N ALA A 12 -0.36 8.70 6.54
CA ALA A 12 0.16 7.34 6.39
C ALA A 12 1.42 7.31 5.50
N ILE A 13 1.39 8.03 4.37
CA ILE A 13 2.54 8.23 3.48
C ILE A 13 3.72 8.80 4.27
N SER A 14 3.50 9.85 5.06
CA SER A 14 4.56 10.52 5.82
C SER A 14 5.18 9.60 6.86
N TYR A 15 4.37 8.84 7.59
CA TYR A 15 4.87 7.88 8.57
C TYR A 15 5.59 6.70 7.93
N TRP A 16 5.08 6.12 6.85
CA TRP A 16 5.75 4.99 6.18
C TRP A 16 7.10 5.39 5.60
N LYS A 17 7.28 6.62 5.07
CA LYS A 17 8.59 7.12 4.62
C LYS A 17 9.66 7.08 5.72
N ILE A 18 9.25 7.19 6.97
CA ILE A 18 10.16 7.15 8.14
C ILE A 18 10.34 5.71 8.62
N LEU A 19 9.24 4.94 8.70
CA LEU A 19 9.22 3.62 9.33
C LEU A 19 9.74 2.49 8.42
N ILE A 20 9.46 2.57 7.12
CA ILE A 20 9.88 1.56 6.13
C ILE A 20 11.25 1.97 5.58
N THR A 21 12.29 1.45 6.22
CA THR A 21 13.70 1.68 5.84
C THR A 21 14.26 0.56 4.99
N THR A 22 13.59 -0.59 4.93
CA THR A 22 13.98 -1.71 4.07
C THR A 22 13.72 -1.38 2.60
N ASN A 23 14.69 -1.69 1.74
CA ASN A 23 14.59 -1.46 0.31
C ASN A 23 13.75 -2.54 -0.39
N TYR A 24 12.43 -2.48 -0.22
CA TYR A 24 11.50 -3.33 -0.96
C TYR A 24 11.30 -2.79 -2.38
N ALA A 25 11.42 -3.67 -3.39
CA ALA A 25 11.36 -3.29 -4.80
C ALA A 25 10.04 -2.56 -5.17
N LEU A 26 8.92 -2.98 -4.59
CA LEU A 26 7.60 -2.41 -4.88
C LEU A 26 7.25 -1.18 -4.02
N TYR A 27 8.02 -0.88 -2.97
CA TYR A 27 7.69 0.22 -2.07
C TYR A 27 7.66 1.59 -2.76
N PRO A 28 8.65 1.97 -3.61
CA PRO A 28 8.58 3.24 -4.33
C PRO A 28 7.35 3.36 -5.23
N LYS A 29 6.96 2.28 -5.93
CA LYS A 29 5.75 2.24 -6.77
C LYS A 29 4.49 2.36 -5.92
N PHE A 30 4.44 1.71 -4.76
CA PHE A 30 3.31 1.83 -3.83
C PHE A 30 3.14 3.26 -3.32
N MET A 31 4.24 3.95 -3.01
CA MET A 31 4.22 5.35 -2.60
C MET A 31 3.78 6.28 -3.73
N GLN A 32 4.19 5.98 -4.97
CA GLN A 32 3.72 6.69 -6.16
C GLN A 32 2.21 6.51 -6.34
N PHE A 33 1.69 5.27 -6.24
CA PHE A 33 0.25 4.97 -6.27
C PHE A 33 -0.53 5.82 -5.27
N LEU A 34 -0.08 5.86 -4.00
CA LEU A 34 -0.75 6.65 -2.97
C LEU A 34 -0.67 8.17 -3.21
N THR A 35 0.22 8.65 -4.06
CA THR A 35 0.39 10.09 -4.32
C THR A 35 -0.31 10.53 -5.61
N GLU A 36 -0.25 9.72 -6.66
CA GLU A 36 -0.59 10.12 -8.02
C GLU A 36 -1.88 9.46 -8.56
N ALA A 37 -2.27 8.29 -8.03
CA ALA A 37 -3.42 7.58 -8.55
C ALA A 37 -4.73 8.35 -8.30
N THR A 38 -5.53 8.53 -9.36
CA THR A 38 -6.82 9.23 -9.27
C THR A 38 -7.81 8.50 -8.34
N ASN A 39 -7.70 7.18 -8.26
CA ASN A 39 -8.50 6.30 -7.42
C ASN A 39 -7.82 5.89 -6.10
N ARG A 40 -6.79 6.63 -5.64
CA ARG A 40 -6.10 6.35 -4.38
C ARG A 40 -7.06 6.28 -3.17
N PRO A 41 -6.76 5.45 -2.15
CA PRO A 41 -7.57 5.41 -0.93
C PRO A 41 -7.56 6.77 -0.20
N ARG A 42 -8.69 7.15 0.40
CA ARG A 42 -8.77 8.38 1.22
C ARG A 42 -8.17 8.21 2.61
N GLY A 43 -8.03 6.97 3.07
CA GLY A 43 -7.43 6.64 4.35
C GLY A 43 -7.00 5.17 4.42
N ILE A 44 -6.08 4.89 5.33
CA ILE A 44 -5.48 3.59 5.57
C ILE A 44 -6.07 2.99 6.84
N THR A 45 -6.69 1.82 6.71
CA THR A 45 -7.19 1.06 7.86
C THR A 45 -6.03 0.47 8.65
N ARG A 46 -6.27 0.11 9.92
CA ARG A 46 -5.27 -0.58 10.74
C ARG A 46 -4.78 -1.88 10.10
N ASP A 47 -5.69 -2.65 9.52
CA ASP A 47 -5.36 -3.95 8.92
C ASP A 47 -4.45 -3.77 7.71
N MET A 48 -4.75 -2.80 6.84
CA MET A 48 -3.87 -2.45 5.72
C MET A 48 -2.51 -1.92 6.20
N TRP A 49 -2.50 -1.11 7.26
CA TRP A 49 -1.28 -0.59 7.85
C TRP A 49 -0.32 -1.70 8.28
N LEU A 50 -0.86 -2.69 9.00
CA LEU A 50 -0.09 -3.78 9.59
C LEU A 50 0.41 -4.77 8.54
N ILE A 51 -0.32 -4.96 7.44
CA ILE A 51 -0.01 -6.00 6.44
C ILE A 51 0.90 -5.52 5.31
N LEU A 52 1.07 -4.20 5.12
CA LEU A 52 1.92 -3.67 4.05
C LEU A 52 3.37 -4.22 4.08
N PRO A 53 4.07 -4.30 5.22
CA PRO A 53 5.43 -4.87 5.24
C PRO A 53 5.48 -6.34 4.82
N ASP A 54 4.48 -7.13 5.22
CA ASP A 54 4.38 -8.54 4.86
C ASP A 54 4.13 -8.71 3.36
N PHE A 55 3.25 -7.88 2.78
CA PHE A 55 3.03 -7.83 1.35
C PHE A 55 4.33 -7.50 0.60
N LEU A 56 5.01 -6.41 0.96
CA LEU A 56 6.23 -5.95 0.31
C LEU A 56 7.40 -6.95 0.40
N LYS A 57 7.39 -7.79 1.45
CA LYS A 57 8.35 -8.88 1.63
C LYS A 57 7.99 -10.13 0.81
N THR A 58 6.69 -10.43 0.69
CA THR A 58 6.18 -11.62 0.02
C THR A 58 6.19 -11.47 -1.49
N VAL A 59 5.72 -10.34 -1.99
CA VAL A 59 5.56 -10.05 -3.42
C VAL A 59 6.72 -9.15 -3.85
N LYS A 60 7.72 -9.74 -4.52
CA LYS A 60 8.94 -9.04 -4.93
C LYS A 60 8.78 -8.33 -6.27
N THR A 61 7.97 -8.92 -7.15
CA THR A 61 7.62 -8.40 -8.47
C THR A 61 6.10 -8.46 -8.66
N LEU A 62 5.55 -7.70 -9.62
CA LEU A 62 4.09 -7.71 -9.89
C LEU A 62 3.61 -9.05 -10.47
N ASP A 63 4.53 -9.87 -10.98
CA ASP A 63 4.24 -11.22 -11.51
C ASP A 63 4.08 -12.25 -10.37
N ASP A 64 4.65 -11.97 -9.19
CA ASP A 64 4.49 -12.80 -7.99
C ASP A 64 3.13 -12.57 -7.28
N TYR A 65 2.33 -11.61 -7.76
CA TYR A 65 1.05 -11.25 -7.14
C TYR A 65 -0.04 -12.28 -7.46
N ASP A 66 -0.58 -12.92 -6.43
CA ASP A 66 -1.77 -13.77 -6.53
C ASP A 66 -3.05 -12.96 -6.29
N GLU A 67 -3.82 -12.75 -7.36
CA GLU A 67 -5.10 -12.03 -7.35
C GLU A 67 -6.20 -12.76 -6.56
N ASN A 68 -6.03 -14.05 -6.28
CA ASN A 68 -6.95 -14.82 -5.42
C ASN A 68 -6.48 -14.84 -3.95
N GLY A 69 -5.40 -14.12 -3.63
CA GLY A 69 -4.87 -14.01 -2.29
C GLY A 69 -5.80 -13.21 -1.35
N CYS A 70 -5.58 -13.36 -0.05
CA CYS A 70 -6.37 -12.66 0.98
C CYS A 70 -5.85 -11.24 1.30
N TRP A 71 -5.19 -10.57 0.36
CA TRP A 71 -4.69 -9.21 0.59
C TRP A 71 -5.84 -8.20 0.63
N PRO A 72 -5.69 -7.06 1.32
CA PRO A 72 -6.71 -6.01 1.30
C PRO A 72 -6.90 -5.46 -0.12
N SER A 73 -8.14 -5.17 -0.51
CA SER A 73 -8.50 -4.70 -1.88
C SER A 73 -7.74 -3.47 -2.40
N VAL A 74 -7.14 -2.67 -1.52
CA VAL A 74 -6.27 -1.55 -1.94
C VAL A 74 -4.95 -2.05 -2.58
N ILE A 75 -4.52 -3.27 -2.25
CA ILE A 75 -3.38 -3.92 -2.91
C ILE A 75 -3.75 -4.29 -4.34
N ASP A 76 -4.97 -4.77 -4.61
CA ASP A 76 -5.44 -5.02 -5.97
C ASP A 76 -5.38 -3.73 -6.81
N GLN A 77 -5.90 -2.63 -6.25
CA GLN A 77 -5.86 -1.30 -6.90
C GLN A 77 -4.43 -0.84 -7.16
N PHE A 78 -3.52 -1.08 -6.21
CA PHE A 78 -2.10 -0.78 -6.39
C PHE A 78 -1.50 -1.60 -7.53
N VAL A 79 -1.77 -2.90 -7.59
CA VAL A 79 -1.22 -3.78 -8.63
C VAL A 79 -1.76 -3.39 -10.01
N GLU A 80 -3.05 -3.11 -10.11
CA GLU A 80 -3.68 -2.60 -11.33
C GLU A 80 -3.01 -1.30 -11.80
N TYR A 81 -2.86 -0.32 -10.89
CA TYR A 81 -2.16 0.93 -11.17
C TYR A 81 -0.72 0.70 -11.62
N ALA A 82 0.02 -0.15 -10.89
CA ALA A 82 1.44 -0.38 -11.13
C ALA A 82 1.74 -1.16 -12.41
N ARG A 83 0.80 -1.97 -12.90
CA ARG A 83 0.86 -2.67 -14.19
C ARG A 83 0.50 -1.77 -15.38
N ALA A 84 -0.26 -0.70 -15.14
CA ALA A 84 -0.65 0.26 -16.18
C ALA A 84 0.41 1.36 -16.43
N LEU A 85 1.44 1.45 -15.59
CA LEU A 85 2.60 2.34 -15.73
C LEU A 85 3.74 1.67 -16.51
#